data_AF-A0A421DDD8-F1
#
_entry.id   AF-A0A421DDD8-F1
#
_cell.length_a   1.000
_cell.length_b   1.000
_cell.length_c   1.000
_cell.angle_alpha   90.00
_cell.angle_beta   90.00
_cell.angle_gamma   90.00
#
_symmetry.space_group_name_H-M   'P 1'
#
loop_
_entity.id
_entity.type
_entity.pdbx_description
1 polymer ?
#
loop_
_entity_poly.entity_id
_entity_poly.type
_entity_poly.pdbx_seq_one_letter_code
_entity_poly.pdbx_strand_id
1 'polypeptide(L)'
;MTSPTSQSTTIVETMAERRTRKFEEWGAGESLWDKAIQFPAEITREEKHKILGWPTWEEMQENTRMYLGKSVEELFQKAITSPGALTFAECRLVRDDFRVLKRMESVDCSTRKIGRARRPDLEEKWKAACAAVLSQEEKQVMRTWA
;
A
#
# COMPACT_ATOMS: atom_id res chain seq x y z
N MET A 1 48.53 -23.19 8.61
CA MET A 1 48.28 -21.74 8.66
C MET A 1 48.19 -21.22 7.24
N THR A 2 47.00 -20.86 6.78
CA THR A 2 46.71 -19.90 5.69
C THR A 2 45.17 -19.82 5.54
N SER A 3 44.56 -18.90 6.30
CA SER A 3 43.49 -18.04 5.76
C SER A 3 44.21 -16.88 5.04
N PRO A 4 43.64 -16.20 4.02
CA PRO A 4 42.31 -15.57 4.02
C PRO A 4 41.56 -15.81 2.67
N THR A 5 40.30 -15.46 2.43
CA THR A 5 39.70 -14.13 2.44
C THR A 5 38.18 -14.28 2.27
N SER A 6 37.41 -13.79 3.25
CA SER A 6 35.98 -13.56 3.09
C SER A 6 35.72 -12.53 2.00
N GLN A 7 35.07 -12.93 0.92
CA GLN A 7 34.39 -11.99 0.03
C GLN A 7 33.03 -11.65 0.64
N SER A 8 32.99 -10.59 1.46
CA SER A 8 31.73 -9.89 1.75
C SER A 8 31.43 -8.98 0.56
N THR A 9 30.75 -9.52 -0.45
CA THR A 9 30.23 -8.76 -1.57
C THR A 9 28.98 -8.02 -1.11
N THR A 10 29.13 -6.77 -0.67
CA THR A 10 28.00 -5.86 -0.51
C THR A 10 27.55 -5.43 -1.91
N ILE A 11 26.54 -6.10 -2.47
CA ILE A 11 25.91 -5.69 -3.74
C ILE A 11 25.20 -4.36 -3.48
N VAL A 12 25.82 -3.26 -3.89
CA VAL A 12 25.14 -1.96 -3.97
C VAL A 12 24.21 -2.03 -5.18
N GLU A 13 22.99 -2.51 -4.92
CA GLU A 13 21.95 -2.60 -5.94
C GLU A 13 21.69 -1.25 -6.60
N THR A 14 21.72 -1.21 -7.92
CA THR A 14 21.51 0.04 -8.66
C THR A 14 20.04 0.47 -8.61
N MET A 15 19.79 1.79 -8.74
CA MET A 15 18.42 2.31 -8.77
C MET A 15 17.57 1.74 -9.93
N ALA A 16 18.21 1.32 -11.03
CA ALA A 16 17.53 0.73 -12.18
C ALA A 16 17.07 -0.70 -11.89
N GLU A 17 17.95 -1.53 -11.31
CA GLU A 17 17.62 -2.91 -10.89
C GLU A 17 16.49 -2.93 -9.85
N ARG A 18 16.53 -1.99 -8.89
CA ARG A 18 15.44 -1.79 -7.92
C ARG A 18 14.09 -1.53 -8.57
N ARG A 19 14.06 -0.71 -9.62
CA ARG A 19 12.82 -0.37 -10.33
C ARG A 19 12.27 -1.56 -11.10
N THR A 20 13.15 -2.34 -11.74
CA THR A 20 12.74 -3.54 -12.49
C THR A 20 12.20 -4.60 -11.55
N ARG A 21 12.90 -4.91 -10.44
CA ARG A 21 12.40 -5.87 -9.44
C ARG A 21 11.04 -5.46 -8.88
N LYS A 22 10.86 -4.18 -8.52
CA LYS A 22 9.57 -3.69 -8.01
C LYS A 22 8.44 -3.74 -9.05
N PHE A 23 8.78 -3.62 -10.34
CA PHE A 23 7.80 -3.79 -11.41
C PHE A 23 7.37 -5.25 -11.57
N GLU A 24 8.32 -6.18 -11.50
CA GLU A 24 8.03 -7.62 -11.55
C GLU A 24 7.24 -8.07 -10.31
N GLU A 25 7.61 -7.60 -9.11
CA GLU A 25 6.85 -7.83 -7.86
C GLU A 25 5.42 -7.32 -7.96
N TRP A 26 5.21 -6.17 -8.62
CA TRP A 26 3.87 -5.64 -8.84
C TRP A 26 3.08 -6.51 -9.82
N GLY A 27 3.68 -6.95 -10.93
CA GLY A 27 3.07 -7.88 -11.87
C GLY A 27 2.74 -9.24 -11.27
N ALA A 28 3.54 -9.73 -10.31
CA ALA A 28 3.26 -10.96 -9.56
C ALA A 28 1.97 -10.88 -8.72
N GLY A 29 1.44 -9.67 -8.49
CA GLY A 29 0.15 -9.44 -7.85
C GLY A 29 -1.06 -9.77 -8.72
N GLU A 30 -0.89 -10.05 -10.02
CA GLU A 30 -2.00 -10.28 -10.95
C GLU A 30 -2.93 -11.40 -10.51
N SER A 31 -2.40 -12.55 -10.09
CA SER A 31 -3.22 -13.68 -9.61
C SER A 31 -4.05 -13.31 -8.37
N LEU A 32 -3.51 -12.45 -7.51
CA LEU A 32 -4.23 -11.96 -6.33
C LEU A 32 -5.34 -10.99 -6.72
N TRP A 33 -5.14 -10.18 -7.76
CA TRP A 33 -6.18 -9.31 -8.31
C TRP A 33 -7.30 -10.11 -8.97
N ASP A 34 -6.95 -11.17 -9.71
CA ASP A 34 -7.95 -12.08 -10.28
C ASP A 34 -8.78 -12.77 -9.21
N LYS A 35 -8.14 -13.27 -8.14
CA LYS A 35 -8.82 -13.82 -6.97
C LYS A 35 -9.78 -12.78 -6.37
N ALA A 36 -9.34 -11.54 -6.20
CA ALA A 36 -10.15 -10.49 -5.60
C ALA A 36 -11.37 -10.09 -6.43
N ILE A 37 -11.24 -10.14 -7.76
CA ILE A 37 -12.35 -9.86 -8.68
C ILE A 37 -13.36 -11.02 -8.67
N GLN A 38 -12.89 -12.27 -8.68
CA GLN A 38 -13.75 -13.45 -8.77
C GLN A 38 -14.37 -13.85 -7.41
N PHE A 39 -13.59 -13.76 -6.34
CA PHE A 39 -13.94 -14.23 -5.00
C PHE A 39 -13.61 -13.16 -3.93
N PRO A 40 -14.24 -11.96 -3.99
CA PRO A 40 -13.94 -10.87 -3.07
C PRO A 40 -14.17 -11.23 -1.60
N ALA A 41 -15.11 -12.13 -1.30
CA ALA A 41 -15.39 -12.60 0.06
C ALA A 41 -14.30 -13.52 0.63
N GLU A 42 -13.45 -14.12 -0.21
CA GLU A 42 -12.35 -15.01 0.20
C GLU A 42 -11.02 -14.25 0.40
N ILE A 43 -11.02 -12.94 0.19
CA ILE A 43 -9.85 -12.10 0.39
C ILE A 43 -9.63 -11.85 1.87
N THR A 44 -8.46 -12.27 2.37
CA THR A 44 -8.08 -11.98 3.75
C THR A 44 -7.74 -10.50 3.93
N ARG A 45 -7.67 -10.03 5.19
CA ARG A 45 -7.26 -8.65 5.49
C ARG A 45 -5.86 -8.34 4.95
N GLU A 46 -4.93 -9.28 5.08
CA GLU A 46 -3.55 -9.14 4.62
C GLU A 46 -3.48 -9.07 3.09
N GLU A 47 -4.25 -9.91 2.40
CA GLU A 47 -4.39 -9.89 0.96
C GLU A 47 -4.98 -8.55 0.47
N LYS A 48 -6.03 -8.06 1.14
CA LYS A 48 -6.62 -6.75 0.88
C LYS A 48 -5.59 -5.63 1.04
N HIS A 49 -4.79 -5.66 2.10
CA HIS A 49 -3.74 -4.67 2.32
C HIS A 49 -2.70 -4.70 1.20
N LYS A 50 -2.32 -5.89 0.72
CA LYS A 50 -1.42 -6.03 -0.44
C LYS A 50 -2.04 -5.45 -1.72
N ILE A 51 -3.30 -5.73 -1.99
CA ILE A 51 -4.03 -5.20 -3.16
C ILE A 51 -4.11 -3.68 -3.10
N LEU A 52 -4.48 -3.11 -1.96
CA LEU A 52 -4.56 -1.65 -1.77
C LEU A 52 -3.18 -0.98 -1.63
N GLY A 53 -2.12 -1.77 -1.47
CA GLY A 53 -0.77 -1.25 -1.23
C GLY A 53 -0.67 -0.52 0.12
N TRP A 54 -1.48 -0.92 1.10
CA TRP A 54 -1.45 -0.48 2.49
C TRP A 54 -0.32 -1.19 3.26
N PRO A 55 0.18 -0.61 4.37
CA PRO A 55 1.08 -1.31 5.31
C PRO A 55 0.33 -2.47 6.01
N THR A 56 1.02 -3.31 6.77
CA THR A 56 0.33 -4.34 7.57
C THR A 56 -0.64 -3.71 8.57
N TRP A 57 -1.64 -4.45 9.05
CA TRP A 57 -2.58 -3.90 10.04
C TRP A 57 -1.86 -3.42 11.32
N GLU A 58 -0.84 -4.15 11.76
CA GLU A 58 -0.02 -3.79 12.92
C GLU A 58 0.77 -2.49 12.67
N GLU A 59 1.40 -2.37 11.50
CA GLU A 59 2.10 -1.14 11.10
C GLU A 59 1.14 0.05 10.96
N MET A 60 -0.05 -0.18 10.42
CA MET A 60 -1.11 0.82 10.27
C MET A 60 -1.58 1.32 11.64
N GLN A 61 -1.79 0.40 12.59
CA GLN A 61 -2.11 0.73 13.98
C GLN A 61 -1.00 1.51 14.65
N GLU A 62 0.25 1.08 14.50
CA GLU A 62 1.38 1.76 15.12
C GLU A 62 1.60 3.15 14.52
N ASN A 63 1.50 3.30 13.20
CA ASN A 63 1.60 4.59 12.53
C ASN A 63 0.48 5.54 12.98
N THR A 64 -0.76 5.06 13.05
CA THR A 64 -1.90 5.88 13.50
C THR A 64 -1.74 6.29 14.96
N ARG A 65 -1.30 5.37 15.82
CA ARG A 65 -1.04 5.64 17.23
C ARG A 65 0.10 6.64 17.42
N MET A 66 1.20 6.48 16.71
CA MET A 66 2.35 7.38 16.81
C MET A 66 2.03 8.80 16.31
N TYR A 67 1.30 8.92 15.20
CA TYR A 67 1.08 10.22 14.55
C TYR A 67 -0.16 10.97 15.03
N LEU A 68 -1.19 10.24 15.46
CA LEU A 68 -2.49 10.81 15.83
C LEU A 68 -2.89 10.52 17.28
N GLY A 69 -2.18 9.62 17.97
CA GLY A 69 -2.54 9.18 19.32
C GLY A 69 -3.84 8.37 19.38
N LYS A 70 -4.25 7.75 18.27
CA LYS A 70 -5.53 7.07 18.08
C LYS A 70 -5.37 5.71 17.42
N SER A 71 -6.39 4.88 17.49
CA SER A 71 -6.45 3.65 16.69
C SER A 71 -6.98 3.91 15.28
N VAL A 72 -6.68 2.98 14.37
CA VAL A 72 -7.19 2.97 13.00
C VAL A 72 -8.72 2.86 13.00
N GLU A 73 -9.29 2.06 13.91
CA GLU A 73 -10.74 1.90 14.04
C GLU A 73 -11.41 3.21 14.47
N GLU A 74 -10.83 3.95 15.42
CA GLU A 74 -11.33 5.26 15.82
C GLU A 74 -11.32 6.25 14.64
N LEU A 75 -10.26 6.21 13.84
CA LEU A 75 -10.14 7.05 12.66
C LEU A 75 -11.21 6.71 11.61
N PHE A 76 -11.42 5.42 11.32
CA PHE A 76 -12.48 4.99 10.41
C PHE A 76 -13.87 5.34 10.94
N GLN A 77 -14.13 5.09 12.22
CA GLN A 77 -15.42 5.40 12.83
C GLN A 77 -15.73 6.89 12.77
N LYS A 78 -14.73 7.73 13.02
CA LYS A 78 -14.86 9.18 12.90
C LYS A 78 -15.10 9.62 11.46
N ALA A 79 -14.42 8.99 10.50
CA ALA A 79 -14.61 9.28 9.08
C ALA A 79 -15.99 8.90 8.56
N ILE A 80 -16.55 7.79 9.04
CA ILE A 80 -17.92 7.35 8.71
C ILE A 80 -18.97 8.28 9.35
N THR A 81 -18.78 8.60 10.63
CA THR A 81 -19.79 9.31 11.43
C THR A 81 -19.79 10.82 11.17
N SER A 82 -18.60 11.42 11.10
CA SER A 82 -18.41 12.87 11.04
C SER A 82 -17.22 13.21 10.16
N PRO A 83 -17.31 12.99 8.84
CA PRO A 83 -16.19 13.23 7.92
C PRO A 83 -15.67 14.67 7.97
N GLY A 84 -16.56 15.66 8.13
CA GLY A 84 -16.18 17.08 8.26
C GLY A 84 -15.47 17.44 9.57
N ALA A 85 -15.43 16.54 10.55
CA ALA A 85 -14.73 16.73 11.82
C ALA A 85 -13.29 16.18 11.79
N LEU A 86 -12.86 15.59 10.67
CA LEU A 86 -11.49 15.12 10.51
C LEU A 86 -10.53 16.31 10.46
N THR A 87 -9.45 16.18 11.22
CA THR A 87 -8.35 17.14 11.23
C THR A 87 -7.49 16.97 9.99
N PHE A 88 -6.72 17.99 9.65
CA PHE A 88 -5.77 17.92 8.53
C PHE A 88 -4.78 16.76 8.67
N ALA A 89 -4.30 16.47 9.89
CA ALA A 89 -3.37 15.37 10.14
C ALA A 89 -4.01 13.99 9.89
N GLU A 90 -5.26 13.82 10.34
CA GLU A 90 -6.07 12.62 10.10
C GLU A 90 -6.27 12.38 8.59
N CYS A 91 -6.68 13.41 7.85
CA CYS A 91 -6.83 13.33 6.39
C CYS A 91 -5.51 13.03 5.68
N ARG A 92 -4.40 13.60 6.15
CA ARG A 92 -3.09 13.41 5.53
C ARG A 92 -2.58 11.97 5.69
N LEU A 93 -2.65 11.40 6.89
CA LEU A 93 -2.18 10.04 7.15
C LEU A 93 -2.93 9.02 6.27
N VAL A 94 -4.23 9.22 6.17
CA VAL A 94 -5.13 8.45 5.32
C VAL A 94 -4.76 8.58 3.83
N ARG A 95 -4.55 9.81 3.35
CA ARG A 95 -4.19 10.07 1.95
C ARG A 95 -2.84 9.46 1.58
N ASP A 96 -1.95 9.37 2.56
CA ASP A 96 -0.65 8.71 2.43
C ASP A 96 -0.78 7.18 2.63
N ASP A 97 -1.98 6.59 2.53
CA ASP A 97 -2.27 5.16 2.70
C ASP A 97 -1.76 4.58 4.02
N PHE A 98 -1.82 5.37 5.09
CA PHE A 98 -1.26 5.06 6.43
C PHE A 98 0.25 4.81 6.42
N ARG A 99 0.93 5.18 5.34
CA ARG A 99 2.37 5.09 5.23
C ARG A 99 2.99 6.34 5.84
N VAL A 100 3.92 6.10 6.74
CA VAL A 100 4.83 7.12 7.21
C VAL A 100 5.98 7.18 6.22
N LEU A 101 5.79 7.93 5.13
CA LEU A 101 6.78 8.04 4.06
C LEU A 101 8.08 8.65 4.59
N LYS A 102 9.07 7.80 4.89
CA LYS A 102 10.46 8.24 4.99
C LYS A 102 10.90 8.71 3.60
N ARG A 103 11.74 9.74 3.51
CA ARG A 103 12.16 10.39 2.24
C ARG A 103 12.58 9.40 1.13
N MET A 104 13.10 8.22 1.51
CA MET A 104 13.50 7.12 0.62
C MET A 104 12.33 6.35 -0.03
N GLU A 105 11.17 6.26 0.61
CA GLU A 105 9.96 5.57 0.08
C GLU A 105 9.20 6.43 -0.96
N SER A 106 9.49 7.73 -1.06
CA SER A 106 8.89 8.58 -2.10
C SER A 106 9.26 8.13 -3.53
N VAL A 107 10.42 7.47 -3.67
CA VAL A 107 10.88 6.85 -4.93
C VAL A 107 9.98 5.66 -5.31
N ASP A 108 9.32 5.02 -4.35
CA ASP A 108 8.48 3.83 -4.58
C ASP A 108 7.12 4.20 -5.15
N CYS A 109 6.58 5.36 -4.75
CA CYS A 109 5.37 5.93 -5.36
C CYS A 109 5.61 6.25 -6.85
N SER A 110 6.80 6.75 -7.20
CA SER A 110 7.16 7.01 -8.60
C SER A 110 7.31 5.72 -9.43
N THR A 111 7.76 4.63 -8.81
CA THR A 111 7.94 3.32 -9.48
C THR A 111 6.59 2.68 -9.82
N ARG A 112 5.59 2.75 -8.91
CA ARG A 112 4.21 2.33 -9.23
C ARG A 112 3.62 3.13 -10.40
N LYS A 113 3.86 4.44 -10.45
CA LYS A 113 3.39 5.31 -11.55
C LYS A 113 4.04 4.93 -12.89
N ILE A 114 5.33 4.59 -12.91
CA ILE A 114 6.03 4.16 -14.12
C ILE A 114 5.56 2.76 -14.57
N GLY A 115 5.30 1.84 -13.62
CA GLY A 115 4.75 0.51 -13.94
C GLY A 115 3.36 0.56 -14.54
N ARG A 116 2.48 1.41 -13.98
CA ARG A 116 1.13 1.68 -14.49
C ARG A 116 1.12 2.15 -15.95
N ALA A 117 2.02 3.07 -16.30
CA ALA A 117 2.15 3.55 -17.68
C ALA A 117 2.65 2.46 -18.66
N ARG A 118 3.36 1.43 -18.19
CA ARG A 118 3.90 0.35 -19.03
C ARG A 118 2.92 -0.80 -19.27
N ARG A 119 1.97 -1.03 -18.35
CA ARG A 119 0.98 -2.11 -18.41
C ARG A 119 -0.41 -1.59 -17.99
N PRO A 120 -1.11 -0.87 -18.88
CA PRO A 120 -2.42 -0.32 -18.58
C PRO A 120 -3.47 -1.43 -18.33
N ASP A 121 -3.29 -2.59 -18.95
CA ASP A 121 -4.09 -3.81 -18.73
C ASP A 121 -4.06 -4.26 -17.25
N LEU A 122 -2.85 -4.30 -16.67
CA LEU A 122 -2.67 -4.64 -15.26
C LEU A 122 -3.17 -3.54 -14.34
N GLU A 123 -3.09 -2.27 -14.75
CA GLU A 123 -3.63 -1.16 -13.98
C GLU A 123 -5.16 -1.22 -13.88
N GLU A 124 -5.84 -1.52 -14.98
CA GLU A 124 -7.29 -1.69 -14.99
C GLU A 124 -7.72 -2.87 -14.12
N LYS A 125 -7.02 -4.00 -14.24
CA LYS A 125 -7.27 -5.18 -13.38
C LYS A 125 -7.03 -4.87 -11.90
N TRP A 126 -5.94 -4.17 -11.58
CA TRP A 126 -5.67 -3.72 -10.21
C TRP A 126 -6.77 -2.78 -9.69
N LYS A 127 -7.24 -1.82 -10.49
CA LYS A 127 -8.37 -0.93 -10.12
C LYS A 127 -9.64 -1.72 -9.87
N ALA A 128 -9.95 -2.71 -10.70
CA ALA A 128 -11.10 -3.59 -10.52
C ALA A 128 -10.99 -4.40 -9.23
N ALA A 129 -9.82 -4.96 -8.93
CA ALA A 129 -9.55 -5.66 -7.68
C ALA A 129 -9.70 -4.74 -6.45
N CYS A 130 -9.14 -3.53 -6.49
CA CYS A 130 -9.34 -2.54 -5.43
C CYS A 130 -10.82 -2.23 -5.20
N ALA A 131 -11.59 -2.03 -6.28
CA ALA A 131 -13.02 -1.77 -6.18
C ALA A 131 -13.81 -2.97 -5.62
N ALA A 132 -13.35 -4.19 -5.86
CA ALA A 132 -13.98 -5.42 -5.38
C ALA A 132 -13.75 -5.66 -3.87
N VAL A 133 -12.54 -5.35 -3.36
CA VAL A 133 -12.18 -5.62 -1.95
C VAL A 133 -12.56 -4.51 -0.98
N LEU A 134 -12.84 -3.31 -1.47
CA LEU A 134 -13.29 -2.21 -0.62
C LEU A 134 -14.73 -2.42 -0.17
N SER A 135 -14.95 -2.39 1.14
CA SER A 135 -16.29 -2.40 1.72
C SER A 135 -17.04 -1.11 1.34
N GLN A 136 -18.36 -1.12 1.46
CA GLN A 136 -19.16 0.07 1.18
C GLN A 136 -18.78 1.24 2.10
N GLU A 137 -18.45 0.95 3.35
CA GLU A 137 -18.00 1.92 4.35
C GLU A 137 -16.66 2.53 3.94
N GLU A 138 -15.69 1.70 3.56
CA GLU A 138 -14.38 2.17 3.11
C GLU A 138 -14.48 2.96 1.81
N LYS A 139 -15.36 2.56 0.88
CA LYS A 139 -15.66 3.34 -0.34
C LYS A 139 -16.19 4.72 0.01
N GLN A 140 -17.11 4.81 0.97
CA GLN A 140 -17.68 6.08 1.41
C GLN A 140 -16.62 6.97 2.04
N VAL A 141 -15.81 6.37 2.90
CA VAL A 141 -14.70 7.00 3.58
C VAL A 141 -13.68 7.52 2.56
N MET A 142 -13.23 6.70 1.60
CA MET A 142 -12.31 7.11 0.53
C MET A 142 -12.88 8.20 -0.38
N ARG A 143 -14.18 8.14 -0.75
CA ARG A 143 -14.83 9.19 -1.55
C ARG A 143 -14.86 10.53 -0.83
N THR A 144 -14.97 10.51 0.50
CA THR A 144 -14.99 11.74 1.30
C THR A 144 -13.59 12.34 1.46
N TRP A 145 -12.56 11.58 1.10
CA TRP A 145 -11.16 11.94 1.21
C TRP A 145 -10.49 12.30 -0.14
N ALA A 146 -11.17 12.05 -1.27
CA ALA A 146 -10.72 12.35 -2.63
C ALA A 146 -11.03 13.80 -3.04
#